data_AF-A0A9E2U6B8-F1
#
_entry.id   AF-A0A9E2U6B8-F1
#
_cell.length_a   1.000
_cell.length_b   1.000
_cell.length_c   1.000
_cell.angle_alpha   90.00
_cell.angle_beta   90.00
_cell.angle_gamma   90.00
#
_symmetry.space_group_name_H-M   'P 1'
#
loop_
_entity.id
_entity.type
_entity.pdbx_description
1 polymer ?
#
loop_
_entity_poly.entity_id
_entity_poly.type
_entity_poly.pdbx_seq_one_letter_code
_entity_poly.pdbx_strand_id
1 'polypeptide(L)' 'MNEDLLEAANAELRAKGYAERDLAVHPAPRGRALLKGNKLLSPLADEADVVLRVVRELVPASSELGTGTLRPAQLRASL' A
#
# COMPACT_ATOMS: atom_id res chain seq x y z
N MET A 1 13.57 -6.28 -10.42
CA MET A 1 13.30 -4.84 -10.23
C MET A 1 11.91 -4.58 -9.68
N ASN A 2 10.85 -5.06 -10.33
CA ASN A 2 9.49 -4.88 -9.79
C ASN A 2 9.24 -5.69 -8.51
N GLU A 3 9.66 -6.96 -8.48
CA GLU A 3 9.54 -7.81 -7.29
C GLU A 3 10.27 -7.22 -6.07
N ASP A 4 11.45 -6.61 -6.27
CA ASP A 4 12.19 -5.91 -5.21
C ASP A 4 11.40 -4.75 -4.62
N LEU A 5 10.70 -3.97 -5.46
CA LEU A 5 9.84 -2.86 -5.03
C LEU A 5 8.60 -3.34 -4.27
N LEU A 6 8.02 -4.45 -4.71
CA LEU A 6 6.88 -5.09 -4.03
C LEU A 6 7.29 -5.61 -2.65
N GLU A 7 8.45 -6.24 -2.55
CA GLU A 7 8.98 -6.73 -1.29
C GLU A 7 9.30 -5.57 -0.34
N ALA A 8 9.94 -4.51 -0.84
CA ALA A 8 10.19 -3.29 -0.08
C ALA A 8 8.90 -2.66 0.43
N ALA A 9 7.85 -2.55 -0.40
CA ALA A 9 6.57 -1.98 0.01
C ALA A 9 5.89 -2.83 1.09
N ASN A 10 5.93 -4.16 0.96
CA ASN A 10 5.42 -5.06 1.98
C ASN A 10 6.23 -5.00 3.28
N ALA A 11 7.55 -4.85 3.21
CA ALA A 11 8.41 -4.66 4.39
C ALA A 11 8.04 -3.38 5.14
N GLU A 12 7.76 -2.27 4.44
CA GLU A 12 7.31 -1.02 5.06
C GLU A 12 5.93 -1.15 5.72
N LEU A 13 4.99 -1.86 5.08
CA LEU A 13 3.68 -2.12 5.68
C LEU A 13 3.81 -2.93 6.98
N ARG A 14 4.68 -3.95 7.00
CA ARG A 14 4.97 -4.72 8.22
C ARG A 14 5.64 -3.85 9.29
N ALA A 15 6.59 -3.01 8.91
CA ALA A 15 7.25 -2.07 9.84
C ALA A 15 6.25 -1.07 10.45
N LYS A 16 5.24 -0.65 9.68
CA LYS A 16 4.11 0.18 10.13
C LYS A 16 3.06 -0.60 10.95
N GLY A 17 3.24 -1.90 11.16
CA GLY A 17 2.39 -2.75 12.00
C GLY A 17 1.18 -3.34 11.28
N TYR A 18 1.12 -3.28 9.94
CA TYR A 18 0.06 -3.94 9.18
C TYR A 18 0.36 -5.42 8.97
N ALA A 19 -0.64 -6.27 9.22
CA ALA A 19 -0.64 -7.64 8.75
C ALA A 19 -1.05 -7.70 7.27
N GLU A 20 -0.67 -8.76 6.55
CA GLU A 20 -0.99 -8.93 5.12
C GLU A 20 -2.50 -8.91 4.81
N ARG A 21 -3.33 -9.32 5.79
CA ARG A 21 -4.80 -9.23 5.70
C ARG A 21 -5.33 -7.80 5.74
N ASP A 22 -4.61 -6.90 6.41
CA ASP A 22 -5.01 -5.52 6.60
C ASP A 22 -4.54 -4.64 5.43
N LEU A 23 -3.28 -4.79 5.03
CA LEU A 23 -2.68 -4.19 3.84
C LEU A 23 -1.54 -5.07 3.32
N ALA A 24 -1.54 -5.35 2.01
CA ALA A 24 -0.43 -5.98 1.31
C ALA A 24 -0.36 -5.47 -0.13
N VAL A 25 0.85 -5.52 -0.69
CA VAL A 25 1.13 -5.22 -2.09
C VAL A 25 1.36 -6.53 -2.85
N HIS A 26 0.65 -6.68 -3.96
CA HIS A 26 0.74 -7.85 -4.84
C HIS A 26 1.10 -7.44 -6.27
N PRO A 27 1.66 -8.37 -7.06
CA PRO A 27 1.84 -8.13 -8.49
C PRO A 27 0.49 -8.02 -9.20
N ALA A 28 0.40 -7.08 -10.13
CA ALA A 28 -0.73 -6.87 -11.03
C ALA A 28 -0.32 -7.01 -12.50
N PRO A 29 -1.29 -7.24 -13.42
CA PRO A 29 -1.03 -7.32 -14.84
C PRO A 29 -0.28 -6.09 -15.38
N ARG A 30 0.49 -6.29 -16.45
CA ARG A 30 1.30 -5.25 -17.11
C ARG A 30 2.41 -4.66 -16.24
N GLY A 31 2.97 -5.44 -15.31
CA GLY A 31 4.08 -4.99 -14.47
C GLY A 31 3.67 -3.93 -13.45
N ARG A 32 2.42 -3.93 -13.02
CA ARG A 32 1.92 -3.02 -11.99
C ARG A 32 1.95 -3.65 -10.61
N ALA A 33 1.80 -2.82 -9.59
CA ALA A 33 1.57 -3.23 -8.21
C ALA A 33 0.12 -2.96 -7.81
N LEU A 34 -0.41 -3.85 -6.97
CA LEU A 34 -1.76 -3.78 -6.42
C LEU A 34 -1.68 -3.75 -4.90
N LEU A 35 -1.98 -2.59 -4.31
CA LEU A 35 -2.18 -2.44 -2.88
C LEU A 35 -3.64 -2.78 -2.54
N LYS A 36 -3.86 -3.77 -1.67
CA LYS A 36 -5.19 -4.16 -1.20
C LYS A 36 -5.16 -4.65 0.24
N GLY A 37 -6.33 -4.69 0.88
CA GLY A 37 -6.51 -5.28 2.22
C GLY A 37 -7.70 -4.66 2.95
N ASN A 38 -8.00 -5.16 4.14
CA ASN A 38 -9.19 -4.75 4.92
C ASN A 38 -9.16 -3.28 5.37
N LYS A 39 -7.98 -2.67 5.49
CA LYS A 39 -7.83 -1.27 5.88
C LYS A 39 -7.86 -0.31 4.70
N LEU A 40 -8.10 -0.80 3.48
CA LEU A 40 -8.22 -0.01 2.26
C LEU A 40 -9.60 -0.18 1.65
N LEU A 41 -10.31 0.94 1.46
CA LEU A 41 -11.70 0.94 0.98
C LEU A 41 -11.85 0.25 -0.39
N SER A 42 -10.87 0.43 -1.27
CA SER A 42 -10.81 -0.23 -2.57
C SER A 42 -9.37 -0.47 -2.98
N PRO A 43 -9.08 -1.55 -3.75
CA PRO A 43 -7.72 -1.80 -4.21
C PRO A 43 -7.16 -0.63 -5.01
N LEU A 44 -5.89 -0.27 -4.74
CA LEU A 44 -5.14 0.72 -5.52
C LEU A 44 -4.17 -0.04 -6.42
N ALA A 45 -4.34 0.10 -7.74
CA ALA A 45 -3.41 -0.43 -8.73
C ALA A 45 -2.67 0.72 -9.39
N ASP A 46 -1.34 0.67 -9.38
CA ASP A 46 -0.46 1.65 -9.99
C ASP A 46 0.92 1.04 -10.32
N GLU A 47 1.85 1.83 -10.84
CA GLU A 47 3.24 1.40 -11.01
C GLU A 47 3.90 1.09 -9.66
N ALA A 48 4.82 0.12 -9.61
CA ALA A 48 5.38 -0.35 -8.34
C ALA A 48 6.13 0.72 -7.54
N ASP A 49 6.82 1.62 -8.23
CA ASP A 49 7.50 2.76 -7.61
C ASP A 49 6.51 3.73 -6.94
N VAL A 50 5.40 4.03 -7.63
CA VAL A 50 4.31 4.85 -7.10
C VAL A 50 3.70 4.20 -5.87
N VAL A 51 3.42 2.89 -5.92
CA VAL A 51 2.85 2.16 -4.77
C VAL A 51 3.82 2.18 -3.58
N LEU A 52 5.13 1.97 -3.80
CA LEU A 52 6.12 2.07 -2.73
C LEU A 52 6.15 3.47 -2.11
N ARG A 53 6.11 4.52 -2.93
CA ARG A 53 6.06 5.90 -2.46
C ARG A 53 4.80 6.19 -1.64
N VAL A 54 3.63 5.74 -2.11
CA VAL A 54 2.37 5.83 -1.37
C VAL A 54 2.46 5.14 -0.01
N VAL A 55 3.00 3.92 0.04
CA VAL A 55 3.17 3.17 1.28
C VAL A 55 4.10 3.89 2.26
N ARG A 56 5.19 4.49 1.79
CA ARG A 56 6.15 5.19 2.64
C ARG A 56 5.59 6.51 3.18
N GLU A 57 5.10 7.35 2.29
CA GLU A 57 4.77 8.76 2.58
C GLU A 57 3.33 8.94 3.06
N LEU A 58 2.38 8.17 2.53
CA LEU A 58 0.95 8.46 2.70
C LEU A 58 0.20 7.45 3.56
N VAL A 59 0.75 6.24 3.75
CA VAL A 59 0.16 5.25 4.66
C VAL A 59 0.65 5.51 6.09
N PRO A 60 -0.23 5.89 7.03
CA PRO A 60 0.13 6.07 8.44
C PRO A 60 0.39 4.71 9.10
N ALA A 61 0.97 4.69 10.30
CA ALA A 61 1.12 3.46 11.05
C ALA A 61 -0.24 2.85 11.43
N SER A 62 -0.31 1.53 11.59
CA SER A 62 -1.57 0.84 11.93
C SER A 62 -2.18 1.34 13.25
N SER A 63 -1.33 1.75 14.20
CA SER A 63 -1.77 2.33 15.47
C SER A 63 -2.39 3.72 15.31
N GLU A 64 -1.89 4.52 14.36
CA GLU A 64 -2.40 5.87 14.06
C GLU A 64 -3.71 5.80 13.27
N LEU A 65 -3.82 4.84 12.34
CA LEU A 65 -5.06 4.61 11.60
C LEU A 65 -6.19 4.07 12.49
N GLY A 66 -5.84 3.25 13.48
CA GLY A 66 -6.80 2.66 14.42
C GLY A 66 -7.92 1.88 13.72
N THR A 67 -9.17 2.27 13.95
CA THR A 67 -10.35 1.69 13.28
C THR A 67 -10.66 2.32 11.92
N GLY A 68 -9.87 3.31 11.49
CA GLY A 68 -10.02 4.01 10.22
C GLY A 68 -9.75 3.13 9.00
N THR A 69 -10.12 3.64 7.82
CA THR A 69 -9.91 2.99 6.52
C THR A 69 -9.33 4.00 5.55
N LEU A 70 -8.29 3.60 4.83
CA LEU A 70 -7.64 4.40 3.79
C LEU A 70 -8.50 4.47 2.53
N ARG A 71 -8.54 5.65 1.92
CA ARG A 71 -9.28 5.88 0.68
C ARG A 71 -8.29 6.16 -0.45
N PRO A 72 -8.25 5.35 -1.52
CA PRO A 72 -7.33 5.58 -2.64
C PRO A 72 -7.44 6.96 -3.27
N ALA A 73 -8.64 7.56 -3.27
CA ALA A 73 -8.84 8.92 -3.78
C ALA A 73 -8.02 9.98 -3.00
N GLN A 74 -7.86 9.81 -1.68
CA GLN A 74 -7.05 10.69 -0.86
C GLN A 74 -5.56 10.45 -1.09
N LEU A 75 -5.15 9.17 -1.21
CA LEU A 75 -3.76 8.82 -1.52
C LEU A 75 -3.33 9.39 -2.89
N ARG A 76 -4.20 9.31 -3.89
CA ARG A 76 -3.93 9.87 -5.23
C ARG A 76 -3.92 11.40 -5.28
N ALA A 77 -4.71 12.07 -4.44
CA ALA A 77 -4.74 13.54 -4.41
C ALA A 77 -3.46 14.16 -3.83
N SER A 78 -2.62 13.35 -3.16
CA SER A 78 -1.36 13.77 -2.55
C SER A 78 -0.11 13.32 -3.32
N LEU A 79 -0.29 12.69 -4.49
CA LEU A 79 0.79 12.33 -5.44
C LEU A 79 1.04 13.45 -6.45
#